data_AF-A0A7Z0HVX2-F1
#
_entry.id   AF-A0A7Z0HVX2-F1
#
_cell.length_a   1.000
_cell.length_b   1.000
_cell.length_c   1.000
_cell.angle_alpha   90.00
_cell.angle_beta   90.00
_cell.angle_gamma   90.00
#
_symmetry.space_group_name_H-M   'P 1'
#
loop_
_entity.id
_entity.type
_entity.pdbx_description
1 polymer ?
#
loop_
_entity_poly.entity_id
_entity_poly.type
_entity_poly.pdbx_seq_one_letter_code
_entity_poly.pdbx_strand_id
1 'polypeptide(L)'
;MSKTFTYTENGLSYTVTVFENDDGMIQATITMTEGSMDVNALYWGDDDFSGASANLGGPLNMNGAGSQYEGERVQWDGAEELSRPGLGREGEDKETFLGEGDSLTIDLEDVHSLDEIDFIGIRATSVNGGGSIKGVSGDPEVEDPEEPEEPEDPEEPEDPEEPEEPATYGKVWFAEFNDEGEPTGGFQVLATEPEDNEFNTPFLPEGTDPTFENYLDYYLSFGFNDVEYIDTIIFFEDDEELNEAFRINAPEGGFEDRDAVLDAYAAQVQHLDSEAEYVVAMGVDSLPDEDEAEELDSDDDDLVAA
;
A
#
# COMPACT_ATOMS: atom_id res chain seq x y z
N MET A 1 23.82 -5.90 6.44
CA MET A 1 22.56 -5.21 6.14
C MET A 1 22.57 -4.99 4.64
N SER A 2 21.42 -5.07 3.99
CA SER A 2 21.25 -4.81 2.56
C SER A 2 20.06 -3.89 2.33
N LYS A 3 20.12 -3.11 1.27
CA LYS A 3 19.02 -2.31 0.72
C LYS A 3 18.76 -2.77 -0.71
N THR A 4 17.56 -3.22 -1.04
CA THR A 4 17.20 -3.70 -2.39
C THR A 4 16.21 -2.76 -3.07
N PHE A 5 16.55 -2.33 -4.28
CA PHE A 5 15.76 -1.42 -5.11
C PHE A 5 15.26 -2.18 -6.34
N THR A 6 13.95 -2.11 -6.63
CA THR A 6 13.31 -2.88 -7.70
C THR A 6 12.86 -1.98 -8.85
N TYR A 7 13.14 -2.42 -10.08
CA TYR A 7 12.80 -1.69 -11.31
C TYR A 7 12.02 -2.59 -12.26
N THR A 8 10.85 -2.12 -12.73
CA THR A 8 10.05 -2.82 -13.74
C THR A 8 9.51 -1.83 -14.76
N GLU A 9 10.02 -1.87 -15.99
CA GLU A 9 9.54 -1.02 -17.10
C GLU A 9 9.77 -1.67 -18.47
N ASN A 10 8.79 -1.54 -19.38
CA ASN A 10 8.93 -1.86 -20.81
C ASN A 10 9.50 -3.27 -21.11
N GLY A 11 9.13 -4.29 -20.34
CA GLY A 11 9.63 -5.67 -20.51
C GLY A 11 11.08 -5.87 -20.05
N LEU A 12 11.52 -5.01 -19.13
CA LEU A 12 12.76 -5.16 -18.37
C LEU A 12 12.40 -5.18 -16.88
N SER A 13 12.90 -6.18 -16.16
CA SER A 13 12.80 -6.25 -14.69
C SER A 13 14.17 -6.59 -14.10
N TYR A 14 14.59 -5.82 -13.09
CA TYR A 14 15.88 -5.99 -12.43
C TYR A 14 15.89 -5.37 -11.04
N THR A 15 16.83 -5.82 -10.21
CA THR A 15 17.05 -5.31 -8.85
C THR A 15 18.45 -4.72 -8.72
N VAL A 16 18.61 -3.78 -7.79
CA VAL A 16 19.91 -3.28 -7.32
C VAL A 16 19.97 -3.49 -5.82
N THR A 17 20.83 -4.39 -5.37
CA THR A 17 21.05 -4.66 -3.93
C THR A 17 22.34 -4.02 -3.48
N VAL A 18 22.25 -3.12 -2.51
CA VAL A 18 23.38 -2.41 -1.91
C VAL A 18 23.68 -3.01 -0.54
N PHE A 19 24.94 -3.35 -0.28
CA PHE A 19 25.35 -4.00 0.97
C PHE A 19 26.80 -3.63 1.33
N GLU A 20 27.15 -3.77 2.61
CA GLU A 20 28.53 -3.69 3.08
C GLU A 20 29.20 -5.07 2.97
N ASN A 21 30.35 -5.13 2.31
CA ASN A 21 31.11 -6.38 2.17
C ASN A 21 32.00 -6.67 3.40
N ASP A 22 32.66 -7.84 3.42
CA ASP A 22 33.54 -8.26 4.52
C ASP A 22 34.72 -7.30 4.81
N ASP A 23 35.11 -6.48 3.83
CA ASP A 23 36.18 -5.49 3.96
C ASP A 23 35.66 -4.11 4.41
N GLY A 24 34.36 -3.98 4.66
CA GLY A 24 33.68 -2.74 5.09
C GLY A 24 33.46 -1.74 3.96
N MET A 25 33.48 -2.18 2.70
CA MET A 25 33.19 -1.35 1.53
C MET A 25 31.74 -1.55 1.11
N ILE A 26 31.06 -0.45 0.76
CA ILE A 26 29.70 -0.51 0.21
C ILE A 26 29.77 -0.93 -1.26
N GLN A 27 29.00 -1.93 -1.63
CA GLN A 27 28.88 -2.46 -2.99
C GLN A 27 27.42 -2.45 -3.43
N ALA A 28 27.19 -2.26 -4.72
CA ALA A 28 25.90 -2.45 -5.37
C ALA A 28 25.98 -3.61 -6.35
N THR A 29 25.05 -4.56 -6.25
CA THR A 29 24.89 -5.65 -7.22
C THR A 29 23.59 -5.46 -7.99
N ILE A 30 23.71 -5.31 -9.30
CA ILE A 30 22.60 -5.20 -10.24
C ILE A 30 22.30 -6.60 -10.75
N THR A 31 21.09 -7.11 -10.56
CA THR A 31 20.68 -8.45 -11.00
C THR A 31 19.52 -8.35 -11.98
N MET A 32 19.67 -8.95 -13.15
CA MET A 32 18.63 -8.97 -14.19
C MET A 32 17.65 -10.12 -13.98
N THR A 33 16.36 -9.80 -13.86
CA THR A 33 15.28 -10.78 -13.67
C THR A 33 14.54 -11.08 -14.97
N GLU A 34 14.31 -10.07 -15.80
CA GLU A 34 13.67 -10.24 -17.11
C GLU A 34 14.27 -9.27 -18.13
N GLY A 35 14.64 -9.80 -19.29
CA GLY A 35 15.11 -9.01 -20.41
C GLY A 35 16.62 -8.82 -20.49
N SER A 36 17.08 -7.74 -21.14
CA SER A 36 18.51 -7.45 -21.26
C SER A 36 18.82 -5.96 -21.41
N MET A 37 19.93 -5.56 -20.81
CA MET A 37 20.43 -4.19 -20.87
C MET A 37 21.95 -4.12 -20.81
N ASP A 38 22.51 -3.03 -21.32
CA ASP A 38 23.89 -2.64 -21.08
C ASP A 38 23.93 -1.49 -20.07
N VAL A 39 24.39 -1.77 -18.86
CA VAL A 39 24.45 -0.79 -17.77
C VAL A 39 25.56 0.22 -18.09
N ASN A 40 25.20 1.50 -18.10
CA ASN A 40 26.11 2.57 -18.52
C ASN A 40 26.56 3.45 -17.35
N ALA A 41 25.67 3.71 -16.40
CA ALA A 41 26.02 4.43 -15.19
C ALA A 41 25.10 4.06 -14.02
N LEU A 42 25.65 4.19 -12.81
CA LEU A 42 24.96 4.06 -11.54
C LEU A 42 25.05 5.40 -10.79
N TYR A 43 23.98 5.78 -10.13
CA TYR A 43 23.85 6.97 -9.29
C TYR A 43 23.27 6.59 -7.95
N TRP A 44 23.67 7.29 -6.90
CA TRP A 44 23.15 7.12 -5.55
C TRP A 44 22.94 8.49 -4.89
N GLY A 45 21.98 8.56 -3.98
CA GLY A 45 21.76 9.72 -3.14
C GLY A 45 20.93 9.41 -1.91
N ASP A 46 20.94 10.33 -0.96
CA ASP A 46 20.15 10.30 0.27
C ASP A 46 18.93 11.24 0.19
N ASP A 47 18.19 11.36 1.28
CA ASP A 47 17.09 12.31 1.45
C ASP A 47 17.52 13.74 1.82
N ASP A 48 18.83 14.02 1.93
CA ASP A 48 19.38 15.36 2.16
C ASP A 48 19.66 16.09 0.83
N PHE A 49 18.74 16.98 0.46
CA PHE A 49 18.86 17.83 -0.72
C PHE A 49 19.89 18.98 -0.57
N SER A 50 20.96 18.78 0.18
CA SER A 50 22.00 19.78 0.42
C SER A 50 23.20 19.60 -0.52
N GLY A 51 23.82 20.70 -0.95
CA GLY A 51 25.00 20.64 -1.81
C GLY A 51 24.71 20.62 -3.31
N ALA A 52 25.60 19.98 -4.07
CA ALA A 52 25.55 19.98 -5.54
C ALA A 52 25.37 18.56 -6.05
N SER A 53 24.34 18.36 -6.88
CA SER A 53 24.06 17.03 -7.40
C SER A 53 25.14 16.51 -8.35
N ALA A 54 25.51 15.24 -8.19
CA ALA A 54 26.42 14.50 -9.05
C ALA A 54 25.96 14.49 -10.52
N ASN A 55 26.93 14.54 -11.45
CA ASN A 55 26.62 14.69 -12.87
C ASN A 55 27.73 14.16 -13.79
N LEU A 56 27.45 13.05 -14.50
CA LEU A 56 28.32 12.47 -15.54
C LEU A 56 28.18 13.13 -16.92
N GLY A 57 27.23 14.06 -17.08
CA GLY A 57 27.03 14.84 -18.31
C GLY A 57 26.50 14.02 -19.50
N GLY A 58 26.14 14.74 -20.57
CA GLY A 58 25.73 14.14 -21.85
C GLY A 58 24.60 13.10 -21.73
N PRO A 59 24.69 11.95 -22.42
CA PRO A 59 23.65 10.92 -22.40
C PRO A 59 23.54 10.16 -21.07
N LEU A 60 24.56 10.23 -20.20
CA LEU A 60 24.54 9.62 -18.88
C LEU A 60 23.90 10.51 -17.82
N ASN A 61 23.67 11.79 -18.13
CA ASN A 61 23.12 12.73 -17.17
C ASN A 61 21.79 12.22 -16.57
N MET A 62 21.77 12.11 -15.25
CA MET A 62 20.60 11.82 -14.45
C MET A 62 20.00 13.05 -13.76
N ASN A 63 20.28 14.27 -14.21
CA ASN A 63 19.65 15.51 -13.70
C ASN A 63 18.53 16.05 -14.63
N GLY A 64 17.58 16.80 -14.08
CA GLY A 64 16.50 17.46 -14.82
C GLY A 64 15.12 16.81 -14.62
N ALA A 65 14.26 16.89 -15.64
CA ALA A 65 12.86 16.44 -15.52
C ALA A 65 12.70 14.93 -15.27
N GLY A 66 13.63 14.09 -15.76
CA GLY A 66 13.56 12.64 -15.52
C GLY A 66 14.24 12.17 -14.24
N SER A 67 14.53 13.07 -13.31
CA SER A 67 15.26 12.80 -12.06
C SER A 67 14.26 12.81 -10.92
N GLN A 68 13.20 12.02 -11.09
CA GLN A 68 12.08 12.08 -10.20
C GLN A 68 11.73 10.69 -9.70
N TYR A 69 11.44 10.63 -8.41
CA TYR A 69 10.79 9.52 -7.75
C TYR A 69 9.47 10.05 -7.22
N GLU A 70 8.35 9.40 -7.55
CA GLU A 70 7.00 9.82 -7.15
C GLU A 70 6.65 11.31 -7.42
N GLY A 71 7.25 11.88 -8.47
CA GLY A 71 7.06 13.29 -8.86
C GLY A 71 7.97 14.28 -8.15
N GLU A 72 8.66 13.86 -7.10
CA GLU A 72 9.65 14.65 -6.36
C GLU A 72 11.03 14.55 -7.02
N ARG A 73 11.82 15.62 -6.95
CA ARG A 73 13.16 15.61 -7.57
C ARG A 73 14.15 14.91 -6.65
N VAL A 74 14.87 13.92 -7.20
CA VAL A 74 16.00 13.31 -6.53
C VAL A 74 17.26 14.14 -6.74
N GLN A 75 17.99 14.37 -5.67
CA GLN A 75 19.37 14.87 -5.71
C GLN A 75 20.32 13.68 -5.58
N TRP A 76 21.31 13.61 -6.46
CA TRP A 76 22.35 12.59 -6.43
C TRP A 76 23.59 13.07 -5.69
N ASP A 77 24.15 12.27 -4.82
CA ASP A 77 25.39 12.58 -4.09
C ASP A 77 26.61 12.02 -4.81
N GLY A 78 26.46 10.85 -5.43
CA GLY A 78 27.51 10.23 -6.22
C GLY A 78 27.01 9.57 -7.50
N ALA A 79 27.96 9.26 -8.37
CA ALA A 79 27.70 8.62 -9.65
C ALA A 79 28.96 7.97 -10.21
N GLU A 80 28.79 6.82 -10.86
CA GLU A 80 29.86 6.10 -11.55
C GLU A 80 29.49 5.84 -13.01
N GLU A 81 30.42 6.17 -13.92
CA GLU A 81 30.33 5.77 -15.33
C GLU A 81 30.95 4.39 -15.49
N LEU A 82 30.12 3.41 -15.88
CA LEU A 82 30.53 2.02 -16.08
C LEU A 82 30.88 1.75 -17.55
N SER A 83 30.09 2.31 -18.46
CA SER A 83 30.34 2.15 -19.90
C SER A 83 29.69 3.25 -20.74
N ARG A 84 30.16 3.38 -21.97
CA ARG A 84 29.56 4.30 -22.94
C ARG A 84 28.19 3.77 -23.39
N PRO A 85 27.18 4.65 -23.54
CA PRO A 85 25.88 4.27 -24.07
C PRO A 85 25.97 3.62 -25.44
N GLY A 86 25.15 2.58 -25.63
CA GLY A 86 25.17 1.73 -26.80
C GLY A 86 26.06 0.50 -26.66
N LEU A 87 25.67 -0.56 -27.36
CA LEU A 87 26.41 -1.83 -27.40
C LEU A 87 27.76 -1.73 -28.14
N GLY A 88 27.94 -0.68 -28.96
CA GLY A 88 29.19 -0.48 -29.69
C GLY A 88 29.56 -1.66 -30.60
N ARG A 89 30.86 -2.02 -30.64
CA ARG A 89 31.36 -3.14 -31.44
C ARG A 89 31.43 -4.45 -30.67
N GLU A 90 31.51 -4.36 -29.35
CA GLU A 90 31.57 -5.51 -28.43
C GLU A 90 30.18 -6.12 -28.27
N GLY A 91 29.11 -5.36 -28.54
CA GLY A 91 27.78 -5.95 -28.57
C GLY A 91 27.35 -6.37 -27.17
N GLU A 92 26.91 -7.61 -27.09
CA GLU A 92 26.53 -8.30 -25.85
C GLU A 92 27.77 -8.86 -25.12
N ASP A 93 28.96 -8.83 -25.73
CA ASP A 93 30.21 -9.27 -25.08
C ASP A 93 30.79 -8.23 -24.09
N LYS A 94 30.09 -7.12 -23.84
CA LYS A 94 30.52 -6.08 -22.89
C LYS A 94 30.40 -6.62 -21.46
N GLU A 95 31.36 -6.26 -20.60
CA GLU A 95 31.29 -6.60 -19.16
C GLU A 95 30.08 -5.98 -18.45
N THR A 96 29.54 -4.89 -18.99
CA THR A 96 28.36 -4.20 -18.47
C THR A 96 27.05 -4.66 -19.10
N PHE A 97 27.10 -5.61 -20.04
CA PHE A 97 25.90 -6.20 -20.61
C PHE A 97 25.36 -7.30 -19.70
N LEU A 98 24.09 -7.21 -19.36
CA LEU A 98 23.38 -8.17 -18.54
C LEU A 98 22.18 -8.71 -19.31
N GLY A 99 22.13 -10.02 -19.48
CA GLY A 99 20.93 -10.76 -19.84
C GLY A 99 20.21 -11.29 -18.61
N GLU A 100 19.10 -11.99 -18.83
CA GLU A 100 18.31 -12.63 -17.77
C GLU A 100 19.18 -13.58 -16.92
N GLY A 101 19.18 -13.36 -15.60
CA GLY A 101 19.97 -14.10 -14.63
C GLY A 101 21.42 -13.63 -14.46
N ASP A 102 21.89 -12.66 -15.26
CA ASP A 102 23.22 -12.08 -15.08
C ASP A 102 23.24 -11.03 -13.97
N SER A 103 24.41 -10.84 -13.36
CA SER A 103 24.63 -9.86 -12.31
C SER A 103 25.92 -9.05 -12.53
N LEU A 104 25.90 -7.76 -12.19
CA LEU A 104 27.07 -6.88 -12.16
C LEU A 104 27.24 -6.28 -10.76
N THR A 105 28.41 -6.48 -10.15
CA THR A 105 28.78 -5.86 -8.86
C THR A 105 29.70 -4.68 -9.07
N ILE A 106 29.43 -3.59 -8.37
CA ILE A 106 30.09 -2.29 -8.46
C ILE A 106 30.46 -1.83 -7.06
N ASP A 107 31.68 -1.31 -6.88
CA ASP A 107 32.12 -0.71 -5.63
C ASP A 107 31.62 0.74 -5.58
N LEU A 108 30.84 1.10 -4.57
CA LEU A 108 30.38 2.47 -4.39
C LEU A 108 31.46 3.30 -3.70
N GLU A 109 32.37 3.86 -4.51
CA GLU A 109 33.40 4.78 -4.03
C GLU A 109 32.75 5.99 -3.31
N ASP A 110 33.37 6.44 -2.22
CA ASP A 110 32.93 7.59 -1.42
C ASP A 110 31.60 7.42 -0.65
N VAL A 111 31.05 6.21 -0.54
CA VAL A 111 29.97 5.87 0.40
C VAL A 111 30.55 5.17 1.63
N HIS A 112 30.11 5.56 2.83
CA HIS A 112 30.63 5.01 4.09
C HIS A 112 29.59 4.28 4.95
N SER A 113 28.30 4.40 4.64
CA SER A 113 27.21 3.68 5.28
C SER A 113 26.08 3.42 4.29
N LEU A 114 25.29 2.37 4.52
CA LEU A 114 24.02 2.15 3.80
C LEU A 114 22.97 3.23 4.11
N ASP A 115 23.11 3.93 5.23
CA ASP A 115 22.25 5.07 5.60
C ASP A 115 22.44 6.27 4.67
N GLU A 116 23.53 6.33 3.90
CA GLU A 116 23.81 7.41 2.93
C GLU A 116 23.18 7.14 1.57
N ILE A 117 22.30 6.13 1.47
CA ILE A 117 21.68 5.69 0.22
C ILE A 117 20.20 5.41 0.44
N ASP A 118 19.36 6.33 -0.04
CA ASP A 118 17.91 6.18 -0.06
C ASP A 118 17.34 6.12 -1.48
N PHE A 119 18.14 6.54 -2.46
CA PHE A 119 17.77 6.52 -3.88
C PHE A 119 18.88 5.91 -4.73
N ILE A 120 18.50 5.05 -5.67
CA ILE A 120 19.38 4.52 -6.72
C ILE A 120 18.86 4.94 -8.09
N GLY A 121 19.78 5.42 -8.92
CA GLY A 121 19.54 5.79 -10.31
C GLY A 121 20.34 4.94 -11.27
N ILE A 122 19.70 4.45 -12.34
CA ILE A 122 20.34 3.64 -13.37
C ILE A 122 20.22 4.31 -14.73
N ARG A 123 21.35 4.40 -15.44
CA ARG A 123 21.38 4.59 -16.89
C ARG A 123 21.81 3.32 -17.57
N ALA A 124 21.01 2.89 -18.53
CA ALA A 124 21.34 1.72 -19.32
C ALA A 124 20.88 1.89 -20.78
N THR A 125 21.40 1.04 -21.65
CA THR A 125 20.94 0.88 -23.02
C THR A 125 20.08 -0.38 -23.08
N SER A 126 18.78 -0.23 -23.32
CA SER A 126 17.86 -1.35 -23.51
C SER A 126 18.11 -2.03 -24.85
N VAL A 127 18.13 -3.36 -24.85
CA VAL A 127 18.19 -4.16 -26.09
C VAL A 127 16.80 -4.68 -26.50
N ASN A 128 15.83 -4.64 -25.59
CA ASN A 128 14.45 -5.11 -25.81
C ASN A 128 13.50 -4.07 -26.43
N GLY A 129 14.03 -3.02 -27.07
CA GLY A 129 13.24 -2.13 -27.92
C GLY A 129 12.93 -0.73 -27.36
N GLY A 130 13.49 -0.36 -26.20
CA GLY A 130 13.19 0.91 -25.52
C GLY A 130 14.19 2.07 -25.70
N GLY A 131 15.36 1.86 -26.30
CA GLY A 131 16.40 2.90 -26.34
C GLY A 131 17.11 3.08 -24.99
N SER A 132 17.43 4.33 -24.62
CA SER A 132 18.14 4.63 -23.36
C SER A 132 17.19 4.59 -22.17
N ILE A 133 17.54 3.80 -21.16
CA ILE A 133 16.85 3.66 -19.88
C ILE A 133 17.32 4.76 -18.94
N LYS A 134 16.37 5.26 -18.14
CA LYS A 134 16.62 6.14 -17.00
C LYS A 134 15.71 5.68 -15.85
N GLY A 135 16.19 4.74 -15.05
CA GLY A 135 15.48 4.24 -13.89
C GLY A 135 15.83 5.06 -12.65
N VAL A 136 14.83 5.36 -11.81
CA VAL A 136 14.99 5.92 -10.48
C VAL A 136 14.12 5.09 -9.55
N SER A 137 14.67 4.62 -8.44
CA SER A 137 13.94 3.94 -7.37
C SER A 137 14.39 4.54 -6.04
N GLY A 138 13.43 4.75 -5.15
CA GLY A 138 13.61 5.01 -3.74
C GLY A 138 12.85 3.96 -2.94
N ASP A 139 12.89 4.10 -1.61
CA ASP A 139 12.22 3.20 -0.65
C ASP A 139 12.69 1.73 -0.77
N PRO A 140 13.96 1.43 -0.42
CA PRO A 140 14.50 0.09 -0.56
C PRO A 140 13.93 -0.89 0.46
N GLU A 141 13.79 -2.15 0.06
CA GLU A 141 13.60 -3.25 0.99
C GLU A 141 14.88 -3.46 1.81
N VAL A 142 14.78 -3.39 3.14
CA VAL A 142 15.94 -3.47 4.03
C VAL A 142 16.02 -4.85 4.68
N GLU A 143 17.16 -5.53 4.53
CA GLU A 143 17.46 -6.78 5.24
C GLU A 143 18.58 -6.54 6.26
N ASP A 144 18.33 -6.82 7.55
CA ASP A 144 19.32 -6.64 8.63
C ASP A 144 19.88 -7.99 9.09
N PRO A 145 21.21 -8.24 9.04
CA PRO A 145 21.84 -9.50 9.45
C PRO A 145 21.84 -9.71 10.97
N GLU A 146 21.36 -8.77 11.79
CA GLU A 146 21.25 -8.96 13.25
C GLU A 146 19.98 -9.66 13.72
N GLU A 147 19.01 -9.97 12.85
CA GLU A 147 18.03 -11.00 13.17
C GLU A 147 18.56 -12.36 12.71
N PRO A 148 18.82 -13.32 13.63
CA PRO A 148 19.12 -14.67 13.20
C PRO A 148 17.91 -15.15 12.39
N GLU A 149 18.14 -15.61 11.16
CA GLU A 149 17.15 -16.45 10.48
C GLU A 149 16.77 -17.55 11.47
N GLU A 150 15.52 -17.53 11.92
CA GLU A 150 14.98 -18.68 12.63
C GLU A 150 15.21 -19.88 11.72
N PRO A 151 15.74 -21.01 12.24
CA PRO A 151 16.11 -22.13 11.40
C PRO A 151 14.94 -22.48 10.50
N GLU A 152 15.16 -22.56 9.18
CA GLU A 152 14.13 -22.98 8.22
C GLU A 152 13.42 -24.23 8.78
N ASP A 153 12.21 -24.03 9.33
CA ASP A 153 11.37 -25.14 9.74
C ASP A 153 11.08 -25.94 8.47
N PRO A 154 11.16 -27.28 8.54
CA PRO A 154 11.15 -28.11 7.35
C PRO A 154 9.85 -27.89 6.57
N GLU A 155 9.95 -27.33 5.35
CA GLU A 155 8.85 -26.96 4.44
C GLU A 155 7.47 -27.25 5.05
N GLU A 156 6.96 -26.30 5.83
CA GLU A 156 5.58 -26.37 6.27
C GLU A 156 4.70 -26.38 5.00
N PRO A 157 3.71 -27.28 4.92
CA PRO A 157 2.77 -27.28 3.80
C PRO A 157 2.14 -25.88 3.71
N GLU A 158 2.04 -25.31 2.50
CA GLU A 158 1.42 -24.00 2.21
C GLU A 158 0.48 -23.56 3.33
N ASP A 159 0.96 -22.65 4.19
CA ASP A 159 0.18 -22.17 5.31
C ASP A 159 -1.08 -21.50 4.72
N PRO A 160 -2.29 -21.85 5.17
CA PRO A 160 -3.47 -21.08 4.85
C PRO A 160 -3.24 -19.62 5.28
N GLU A 161 -3.75 -18.68 4.50
CA GLU A 161 -3.73 -17.22 4.74
C GLU A 161 -3.63 -16.89 6.24
N GLU A 162 -2.61 -16.11 6.63
CA GLU A 162 -2.49 -15.57 7.98
C GLU A 162 -3.88 -15.12 8.46
N PRO A 163 -4.32 -15.47 9.69
CA PRO A 163 -5.61 -14.99 10.16
C PRO A 163 -5.55 -13.47 10.20
N GLU A 164 -6.30 -12.83 9.31
CA GLU A 164 -6.45 -11.37 9.28
C GLU A 164 -6.69 -10.88 10.71
N GLU A 165 -5.92 -9.87 11.15
CA GLU A 165 -6.17 -9.28 12.45
C GLU A 165 -7.66 -8.88 12.52
N PRO A 166 -8.37 -9.22 13.61
CA PRO A 166 -9.81 -9.02 13.66
C PRO A 166 -10.13 -7.54 13.44
N ALA A 167 -10.98 -7.25 12.45
CA ALA A 167 -11.35 -5.88 12.12
C ALA A 167 -11.82 -5.08 13.36
N THR A 168 -11.38 -3.81 13.41
CA THR A 168 -11.63 -2.89 14.52
C THR A 168 -12.58 -1.78 14.12
N TYR A 169 -13.35 -1.27 15.08
CA TYR A 169 -14.38 -0.25 14.83
C TYR A 169 -14.34 0.86 15.88
N GLY A 170 -14.46 2.12 15.47
CA GLY A 170 -14.53 3.26 16.38
C GLY A 170 -15.84 3.32 17.18
N LYS A 171 -16.92 2.77 16.62
CA LYS A 171 -18.24 2.69 17.26
C LYS A 171 -19.08 1.56 16.67
N VAL A 172 -19.86 0.90 17.53
CA VAL A 172 -20.92 -0.03 17.12
C VAL A 172 -22.25 0.42 17.71
N TRP A 173 -23.29 0.46 16.87
CA TRP A 173 -24.65 0.80 17.28
C TRP A 173 -25.59 -0.39 17.08
N PHE A 174 -26.07 -0.94 18.19
CA PHE A 174 -27.13 -1.94 18.24
C PHE A 174 -28.47 -1.23 18.17
N ALA A 175 -28.97 -1.01 16.96
CA ALA A 175 -30.13 -0.20 16.66
C ALA A 175 -31.44 -1.01 16.64
N GLU A 176 -32.50 -0.35 17.10
CA GLU A 176 -33.88 -0.83 17.02
C GLU A 176 -34.62 0.01 15.98
N PHE A 177 -35.40 -0.65 15.13
CA PHE A 177 -36.18 -0.02 14.07
C PHE A 177 -37.65 -0.42 14.17
N ASN A 178 -38.57 0.44 13.74
CA ASN A 178 -39.97 0.05 13.58
C ASN A 178 -40.19 -0.72 12.26
N ASP A 179 -41.39 -1.28 12.11
CA ASP A 179 -41.84 -1.94 10.87
C ASP A 179 -41.82 -1.02 9.62
N GLU A 180 -41.67 0.30 9.82
CA GLU A 180 -41.58 1.32 8.76
C GLU A 180 -40.12 1.66 8.40
N GLY A 181 -39.14 1.03 9.06
CA GLY A 181 -37.71 1.23 8.84
C GLY A 181 -37.15 2.51 9.46
N GLU A 182 -37.86 3.12 10.42
CA GLU A 182 -37.39 4.29 11.17
C GLU A 182 -36.74 3.86 12.50
N PRO A 183 -35.62 4.49 12.90
CA PRO A 183 -34.95 4.15 14.15
C PRO A 183 -35.84 4.55 15.33
N THR A 184 -36.17 3.57 16.17
CA THR A 184 -36.99 3.75 17.38
C THR A 184 -36.15 3.84 18.64
N GLY A 185 -34.92 3.34 18.59
CA GLY A 185 -34.04 3.28 19.73
C GLY A 185 -32.73 2.56 19.40
N GLY A 186 -32.00 2.21 20.46
CA GLY A 186 -30.80 1.40 20.35
C GLY A 186 -29.76 1.71 21.42
N PHE A 187 -28.71 0.92 21.43
CA PHE A 187 -27.60 1.01 22.35
C PHE A 187 -26.31 1.18 21.56
N GLN A 188 -25.65 2.33 21.73
CA GLN A 188 -24.38 2.61 21.06
C GLN A 188 -23.22 2.43 22.04
N VAL A 189 -22.11 1.90 21.54
CA VAL A 189 -20.87 1.70 22.28
C VAL A 189 -19.72 2.30 21.48
N LEU A 190 -18.88 3.11 22.13
CA LEU A 190 -17.67 3.68 21.55
C LEU A 190 -16.43 2.83 21.89
N ALA A 191 -15.41 2.87 21.04
CA ALA A 191 -14.13 2.21 21.30
C ALA A 191 -13.43 2.80 22.52
N THR A 192 -13.46 4.13 22.65
CA THR A 192 -12.73 4.89 23.66
C THR A 192 -13.63 5.85 24.41
N GLU A 193 -13.17 6.30 25.58
CA GLU A 193 -13.87 7.31 26.37
C GLU A 193 -13.87 8.66 25.62
N PRO A 194 -15.04 9.26 25.33
CA PRO A 194 -15.06 10.57 24.68
C PRO A 194 -14.60 11.66 25.64
N GLU A 195 -13.87 12.66 25.13
CA GLU A 195 -13.31 13.76 25.95
C GLU A 195 -14.39 14.48 26.79
N ASP A 196 -15.58 14.66 26.23
CA ASP A 196 -16.77 15.19 26.90
C ASP A 196 -17.93 14.19 26.79
N ASN A 197 -18.13 13.36 27.82
CA ASN A 197 -19.22 12.38 27.86
C ASN A 197 -20.55 12.94 28.41
N GLU A 198 -21.05 14.05 27.86
CA GLU A 198 -22.27 14.74 28.34
C GLU A 198 -23.50 13.82 28.36
N PHE A 199 -23.57 12.87 27.42
CA PHE A 199 -24.69 11.96 27.24
C PHE A 199 -24.54 10.63 27.97
N ASN A 200 -23.46 10.43 28.75
CA ASN A 200 -23.11 9.16 29.39
C ASN A 200 -23.15 7.98 28.40
N THR A 201 -22.63 8.21 27.20
CA THR A 201 -22.50 7.19 26.17
C THR A 201 -21.57 6.07 26.69
N PRO A 202 -22.01 4.81 26.64
CA PRO A 202 -21.16 3.66 26.95
C PRO A 202 -19.95 3.57 26.02
N PHE A 203 -18.82 3.15 26.56
CA PHE A 203 -17.59 2.89 25.82
C PHE A 203 -16.92 1.62 26.37
N LEU A 204 -16.07 0.99 25.56
CA LEU A 204 -15.36 -0.24 25.95
C LEU A 204 -14.40 0.00 27.14
N PRO A 205 -14.19 -0.99 28.02
CA PRO A 205 -13.22 -0.87 29.10
C PRO A 205 -11.80 -0.63 28.58
N GLU A 206 -11.02 0.18 29.30
CA GLU A 206 -9.61 0.46 28.95
C GLU A 206 -8.79 -0.82 28.73
N GLY A 207 -8.05 -0.87 27.63
CA GLY A 207 -7.24 -2.02 27.23
C GLY A 207 -8.02 -3.18 26.59
N THR A 208 -9.28 -2.95 26.20
CA THR A 208 -10.06 -3.89 25.39
C THR A 208 -9.91 -3.54 23.92
N ASP A 209 -9.54 -4.51 23.10
CA ASP A 209 -9.44 -4.31 21.65
C ASP A 209 -10.83 -4.03 21.06
N PRO A 210 -10.99 -3.06 20.15
CA PRO A 210 -12.29 -2.66 19.60
C PRO A 210 -12.81 -3.60 18.50
N THR A 211 -12.76 -4.91 18.75
CA THR A 211 -13.30 -5.96 17.88
C THR A 211 -14.81 -6.11 18.09
N PHE A 212 -15.54 -6.60 17.09
CA PHE A 212 -16.98 -6.79 17.21
C PHE A 212 -17.38 -7.74 18.35
N GLU A 213 -16.61 -8.80 18.59
CA GLU A 213 -16.86 -9.73 19.70
C GLU A 213 -16.86 -9.02 21.06
N ASN A 214 -15.90 -8.11 21.27
CA ASN A 214 -15.79 -7.34 22.50
C ASN A 214 -16.93 -6.32 22.65
N TYR A 215 -17.39 -5.72 21.55
CA TYR A 215 -18.58 -4.87 21.55
C TYR A 215 -19.86 -5.65 21.91
N LEU A 216 -20.03 -6.83 21.34
CA LEU A 216 -21.19 -7.69 21.59
C LEU A 216 -21.20 -8.19 23.04
N ASP A 217 -20.05 -8.64 23.55
CA ASP A 217 -19.91 -9.07 24.94
C ASP A 217 -20.17 -7.93 25.92
N TYR A 218 -19.69 -6.73 25.61
CA TYR A 218 -19.97 -5.56 26.41
C TYR A 218 -21.45 -5.18 26.38
N TYR A 219 -22.10 -5.19 25.21
CA TYR A 219 -23.54 -4.97 25.06
C TYR A 219 -24.35 -5.96 25.92
N LEU A 220 -24.04 -7.26 25.84
CA LEU A 220 -24.73 -8.32 26.60
C LEU A 220 -24.44 -8.28 28.10
N SER A 221 -23.32 -7.66 28.51
CA SER A 221 -22.99 -7.48 29.93
C SER A 221 -24.02 -6.63 30.68
N PHE A 222 -24.71 -5.73 29.97
CA PHE A 222 -25.85 -4.99 30.50
C PHE A 222 -27.05 -5.93 30.48
N GLY A 223 -27.35 -6.61 31.58
CA GLY A 223 -28.38 -7.69 31.64
C GLY A 223 -29.85 -7.31 31.33
N PHE A 224 -30.11 -6.16 30.71
CA PHE A 224 -31.37 -5.79 30.07
C PHE A 224 -31.28 -5.83 28.52
N ASN A 225 -30.09 -6.01 27.97
CA ASN A 225 -29.82 -6.16 26.56
C ASN A 225 -29.86 -7.65 26.17
N ASP A 226 -30.46 -7.95 25.03
CA ASP A 226 -30.56 -9.30 24.49
C ASP A 226 -30.50 -9.23 22.96
N VAL A 227 -29.88 -10.23 22.33
CA VAL A 227 -29.69 -10.28 20.88
C VAL A 227 -31.01 -10.47 20.12
N GLU A 228 -32.03 -11.04 20.78
CA GLU A 228 -33.38 -11.20 20.24
C GLU A 228 -34.06 -9.86 19.90
N TYR A 229 -33.63 -8.76 20.53
CA TYR A 229 -34.24 -7.43 20.34
C TYR A 229 -33.46 -6.52 19.38
N ILE A 230 -32.36 -7.01 18.81
CA ILE A 230 -31.58 -6.25 17.85
C ILE A 230 -32.25 -6.38 16.48
N ASP A 231 -32.60 -5.26 15.86
CA ASP A 231 -33.09 -5.21 14.48
C ASP A 231 -31.96 -4.98 13.49
N THR A 232 -31.02 -4.10 13.83
CA THR A 232 -29.89 -3.74 12.98
C THR A 232 -28.65 -3.45 13.82
N ILE A 233 -27.49 -3.90 13.37
CA ILE A 233 -26.18 -3.54 13.94
C ILE A 233 -25.47 -2.68 12.92
N ILE A 234 -25.05 -1.47 13.30
CA ILE A 234 -24.37 -0.53 12.42
C ILE A 234 -22.94 -0.34 12.92
N PHE A 235 -21.98 -0.50 12.01
CA PHE A 235 -20.56 -0.42 12.26
C PHE A 235 -20.03 0.90 11.71
N PHE A 236 -19.18 1.55 12.49
CA PHE A 236 -18.58 2.83 12.11
C PHE A 236 -17.06 2.71 12.17
N GLU A 237 -16.41 3.33 11.20
CA GLU A 237 -14.95 3.39 11.10
C GLU A 237 -14.36 4.15 12.30
N ASP A 238 -13.10 3.87 12.58
CA ASP A 238 -12.32 4.61 13.59
C ASP A 238 -11.72 5.87 12.98
N ASP A 239 -12.60 6.80 12.57
CA ASP A 239 -12.24 8.08 11.99
C ASP A 239 -12.88 9.26 12.74
N GLU A 240 -12.47 10.49 12.42
CA GLU A 240 -12.95 11.70 13.11
C GLU A 240 -14.44 12.00 12.87
N GLU A 241 -15.02 11.46 11.79
CA GLU A 241 -16.40 11.75 11.38
C GLU A 241 -17.39 10.62 11.76
N LEU A 242 -16.89 9.48 12.24
CA LEU A 242 -17.60 8.22 12.45
C LEU A 242 -18.46 7.87 11.23
N ASN A 243 -17.80 7.66 10.09
CA ASN A 243 -18.45 7.20 8.86
C ASN A 243 -18.99 5.77 9.03
N GLU A 244 -20.16 5.49 8.47
CA GLU A 244 -20.74 4.15 8.50
C GLU A 244 -19.97 3.22 7.56
N ALA A 245 -19.35 2.18 8.12
CA ALA A 245 -18.65 1.15 7.35
C ALA A 245 -19.68 0.23 6.66
N PHE A 246 -20.54 -0.40 7.46
CA PHE A 246 -21.64 -1.24 6.98
C PHE A 246 -22.66 -1.50 8.09
N ARG A 247 -23.72 -2.24 7.77
CA ARG A 247 -24.73 -2.69 8.73
C ARG A 247 -25.15 -4.13 8.49
N ILE A 248 -25.56 -4.80 9.56
CA ILE A 248 -26.15 -6.14 9.55
C ILE A 248 -27.60 -6.01 9.99
N ASN A 249 -28.53 -6.58 9.22
CA ASN A 249 -29.92 -6.65 9.62
C ASN A 249 -30.22 -8.02 10.22
N ALA A 250 -30.96 -8.03 11.33
CA ALA A 250 -31.41 -9.26 11.94
C ALA A 250 -32.41 -9.98 11.03
N PRO A 251 -32.48 -11.32 11.10
CA PRO A 251 -33.51 -12.09 10.41
C PRO A 251 -34.91 -11.80 11.02
N GLU A 252 -35.96 -12.19 10.29
CA GLU A 252 -37.34 -12.05 10.79
C GLU A 252 -37.50 -12.72 12.17
N GLY A 253 -37.67 -11.91 13.23
CA GLY A 253 -37.79 -12.38 14.61
C GLY A 253 -36.55 -12.17 15.49
N GLY A 254 -35.52 -11.48 15.02
CA GLY A 254 -34.30 -11.19 15.78
C GLY A 254 -33.26 -12.31 15.70
N PHE A 255 -32.09 -12.11 16.32
CA PHE A 255 -31.07 -13.15 16.41
C PHE A 255 -31.41 -14.20 17.47
N GLU A 256 -31.12 -15.47 17.21
CA GLU A 256 -31.41 -16.58 18.13
C GLU A 256 -30.48 -16.58 19.36
N ASP A 257 -29.19 -16.31 19.13
CA ASP A 257 -28.17 -16.26 20.16
C ASP A 257 -26.95 -15.45 19.71
N ARG A 258 -25.96 -15.33 20.60
CA ARG A 258 -24.70 -14.62 20.35
C ARG A 258 -23.96 -15.16 19.12
N ASP A 259 -23.94 -16.47 18.95
CA ASP A 259 -23.19 -17.10 17.85
C ASP A 259 -23.88 -16.80 16.51
N ALA A 260 -25.21 -16.75 16.47
CA ALA A 260 -25.97 -16.33 15.30
C ALA A 260 -25.67 -14.87 14.88
N VAL A 261 -25.37 -13.98 15.83
CA VAL A 261 -24.94 -12.60 15.54
C VAL A 261 -23.54 -12.60 14.91
N LEU A 262 -22.61 -13.38 15.45
CA LEU A 262 -21.24 -13.47 14.93
C LEU A 262 -21.19 -14.13 13.55
N ASP A 263 -22.00 -15.15 13.31
CA ASP A 263 -22.14 -15.79 12.00
C ASP A 263 -22.66 -14.79 10.94
N ALA A 264 -23.64 -13.94 11.31
CA ALA A 264 -24.15 -12.90 10.42
C ALA A 264 -23.10 -11.83 10.11
N TYR A 265 -22.25 -11.49 11.09
CA TYR A 265 -21.10 -10.62 10.89
C TYR A 265 -20.06 -11.22 9.95
N ALA A 266 -19.62 -12.45 10.22
CA ALA A 266 -18.65 -13.13 9.37
C ALA A 266 -19.14 -13.26 7.91
N ALA A 267 -20.42 -13.57 7.71
CA ALA A 267 -21.03 -13.62 6.38
C ALA A 267 -21.04 -12.26 5.68
N GLN A 268 -21.25 -11.17 6.43
CA GLN A 268 -21.26 -9.82 5.87
C GLN A 268 -19.86 -9.33 5.51
N VAL A 269 -18.86 -9.59 6.35
CA VAL A 269 -17.45 -9.28 6.06
C VAL A 269 -17.00 -10.00 4.79
N GLN A 270 -17.22 -11.32 4.72
CA GLN A 270 -16.90 -12.11 3.51
C GLN A 270 -17.61 -11.59 2.26
N HIS A 271 -18.84 -11.07 2.40
CA HIS A 271 -19.55 -10.47 1.28
C HIS A 271 -18.83 -9.19 0.79
N LEU A 272 -18.44 -8.30 1.70
CA LEU A 272 -17.73 -7.07 1.38
C LEU A 272 -16.37 -7.35 0.72
N ASP A 273 -15.61 -8.32 1.22
CA ASP A 273 -14.33 -8.71 0.63
C ASP A 273 -14.52 -9.23 -0.79
N SER A 274 -15.55 -10.05 -1.01
CA SER A 274 -15.89 -10.55 -2.35
C SER A 274 -16.33 -9.45 -3.32
N GLU A 275 -16.99 -8.39 -2.82
CA GLU A 275 -17.36 -7.23 -3.64
C GLU A 275 -16.15 -6.37 -3.97
N ALA A 276 -15.25 -6.14 -3.01
CA ALA A 276 -14.00 -5.42 -3.23
C ALA A 276 -13.12 -6.15 -4.26
N GLU A 277 -12.94 -7.46 -4.12
CA GLU A 277 -12.20 -8.29 -5.08
C GLU A 277 -12.85 -8.26 -6.48
N TYR A 278 -14.19 -8.26 -6.54
CA TYR A 278 -14.92 -8.16 -7.80
C TYR A 278 -14.76 -6.79 -8.50
N VAL A 279 -14.72 -5.69 -7.75
CA VAL A 279 -14.47 -4.33 -8.29
C VAL A 279 -13.03 -4.22 -8.83
N VAL A 280 -12.05 -4.73 -8.08
CA VAL A 280 -10.65 -4.82 -8.52
C VAL A 280 -10.52 -5.69 -9.77
N ALA A 281 -11.16 -6.85 -9.80
CA ALA A 281 -11.13 -7.78 -10.94
C ALA A 281 -11.85 -7.23 -12.19
N MET A 282 -12.84 -6.36 -12.03
CA MET A 282 -13.55 -5.73 -13.14
C MET A 282 -12.84 -4.47 -13.68
N GLY A 283 -11.73 -4.03 -13.06
CA GLY A 283 -10.94 -2.90 -13.53
C GLY A 283 -11.77 -1.63 -13.74
N VAL A 284 -12.80 -1.43 -12.90
CA VAL A 284 -13.71 -0.29 -13.02
C VAL A 284 -13.05 0.93 -12.39
N ASP A 285 -12.12 1.51 -13.14
CA ASP A 285 -11.63 2.87 -12.91
C ASP A 285 -12.75 3.84 -13.35
N SER A 286 -13.76 4.06 -12.49
CA SER A 286 -14.77 5.12 -12.61
C SER A 286 -15.71 5.13 -11.40
N LEU A 287 -15.37 5.92 -10.38
CA LEU A 287 -16.39 6.75 -9.74
C LEU A 287 -16.42 8.07 -10.51
N PRO A 288 -17.55 8.50 -11.09
CA PRO A 288 -17.67 9.87 -11.55
C PRO A 288 -17.61 10.79 -10.34
N ASP A 289 -16.75 11.82 -10.40
CA ASP A 289 -16.72 12.93 -9.46
C ASP A 289 -18.15 13.44 -9.18
N GLU A 290 -18.47 13.67 -7.90
CA GLU A 290 -19.71 14.28 -7.43
C GLU A 290 -19.83 15.79 -7.76
N ASP A 291 -19.36 16.20 -8.94
CA ASP A 291 -19.40 17.59 -9.43
C ASP A 291 -20.14 17.69 -10.78
N GLU A 292 -21.35 17.14 -10.88
CA GLU A 292 -22.35 17.59 -11.88
C GLU A 292 -23.74 17.70 -11.24
N ALA A 293 -23.83 18.49 -10.16
CA ALA A 293 -25.06 19.19 -9.83
C ALA A 293 -25.03 20.59 -10.46
N GLU A 294 -26.05 20.87 -11.28
CA GLU A 294 -26.37 22.14 -11.93
C GLU A 294 -25.66 22.43 -13.26
N GLU A 295 -26.33 22.14 -14.38
CA GLU A 295 -27.04 23.16 -15.17
C GLU A 295 -28.06 22.47 -16.09
N LEU A 296 -29.31 22.36 -15.61
CA LEU A 296 -30.46 22.16 -16.48
C LEU A 296 -30.71 23.48 -17.21
N ASP A 297 -30.05 23.66 -18.36
CA ASP A 297 -30.29 24.77 -19.28
C ASP A 297 -31.70 24.61 -19.87
N SER A 298 -32.63 25.38 -19.30
CA SER A 298 -34.00 25.51 -19.78
C SER A 298 -34.03 26.46 -20.96
N ASP A 299 -33.79 25.95 -22.17
CA ASP A 299 -34.06 26.67 -23.42
C ASP A 299 -34.90 25.79 -24.35
N ASP A 300 -36.17 25.61 -23.98
CA ASP A 300 -37.24 25.18 -24.88
C ASP A 300 -38.44 26.12 -24.69
N ASP A 301 -38.26 27.37 -25.11
CA ASP A 301 -39.36 28.32 -25.31
C ASP A 301 -39.22 28.96 -26.70
N ASP A 302 -39.62 28.21 -27.72
CA ASP A 302 -40.25 28.85 -28.87
C ASP A 302 -41.31 27.96 -29.51
N LEU A 303 -42.41 28.63 -29.89
CA LEU A 303 -43.59 28.21 -30.66
C LEU A 303 -44.72 27.60 -29.78
N VAL A 304 -45.90 28.22 -29.70
CA VAL A 304 -46.71 28.65 -30.85
C VAL A 304 -47.73 29.76 -30.52
N ALA A 305 -47.89 30.63 -31.51
CA ALA A 305 -48.94 31.61 -31.72
C ALA A 305 -50.39 31.13 -31.49
N ALA A 306 -51.22 32.02 -30.91
CA ALA A 306 -52.51 32.46 -31.45
C ALA A 306 -53.12 33.59 -30.58
#